data_AF-A0A9D6JSU2-F1
#
_entry.id   AF-A0A9D6JSU2-F1
#
_cell.length_a   1.000
_cell.length_b   1.000
_cell.length_c   1.000
_cell.angle_alpha   90.00
_cell.angle_beta   90.00
_cell.angle_gamma   90.00
#
_symmetry.space_group_name_H-M   'P 1'
#
loop_
_entity.id
_entity.type
_entity.pdbx_description
1 polymer ?
#
loop_
_entity_poly.entity_id
_entity_poly.type
_entity_poly.pdbx_seq_one_letter_code
_entity_poly.pdbx_strand_id
1 'polypeptide(L)'
;MSAEEGLLPTPPEVKSPEIKKGPDLKKRAFTEDKEASLYTRRDFFIKTGWYFFGMVLSSWLLGLVRYMFPRVLFEPSNIFKAGFPEEYPVGQVSTRWVSEQRVWISRTPEGFYAILARCTHLGCTPIWLPSEDKFKCPCHGSGFHRDGVNYEGPAPRALDRVKIGLADDGQILIDKGTLFQYEKGGWDKPEAFLKMLPR
;
A
#
# COMPACT_ATOMS: atom_id res chain seq x y z
N MET A 1 -73.69 -80.86 0.57
CA MET A 1 -74.48 -79.70 0.09
C MET A 1 -73.62 -79.05 -0.97
N SER A 2 -73.63 -79.61 -2.19
CA SER A 2 -74.56 -79.23 -3.27
C SER A 2 -74.28 -77.78 -3.68
N ALA A 3 -73.50 -77.58 -4.75
CA ALA A 3 -74.01 -77.31 -6.12
C ALA A 3 -74.79 -75.97 -6.12
N GLU A 4 -74.45 -75.00 -6.96
CA GLU A 4 -74.78 -74.97 -8.39
C GLU A 4 -73.99 -73.81 -9.04
N GLU A 5 -73.40 -74.03 -10.22
CA GLU A 5 -73.87 -73.52 -11.54
C GLU A 5 -73.67 -72.01 -11.72
N GLY A 6 -73.29 -71.49 -12.88
CA GLY A 6 -73.24 -72.04 -14.21
C GLY A 6 -72.53 -71.03 -15.12
N LEU A 7 -71.90 -71.58 -16.14
CA LEU A 7 -71.27 -70.88 -17.24
C LEU A 7 -72.34 -70.32 -18.19
N LEU A 8 -72.41 -69.01 -18.39
CA LEU A 8 -73.21 -68.36 -19.46
C LEU A 8 -72.56 -67.03 -19.92
N PRO A 9 -72.87 -66.54 -21.14
CA PRO A 9 -71.94 -66.39 -22.27
C PRO A 9 -71.29 -65.01 -22.44
N THR A 10 -70.20 -64.96 -23.22
CA THR A 10 -69.47 -63.74 -23.61
C THR A 10 -70.28 -62.83 -24.54
N PRO A 11 -70.42 -61.51 -24.25
CA PRO A 11 -70.96 -60.53 -25.19
C PRO A 11 -69.91 -60.10 -26.24
N PRO A 12 -70.35 -59.59 -27.41
CA PRO A 12 -69.52 -59.40 -28.60
C PRO A 12 -68.55 -58.22 -28.49
N GLU A 13 -67.42 -58.35 -29.20
CA GLU A 13 -66.36 -57.35 -29.29
C GLU A 13 -66.80 -56.11 -30.09
N VAL A 14 -67.02 -55.00 -29.39
CA VAL A 14 -67.31 -53.69 -29.99
C VAL A 14 -65.99 -52.93 -30.18
N LYS A 15 -65.54 -52.80 -31.44
CA LYS A 15 -64.40 -51.94 -31.78
C LYS A 15 -64.82 -50.47 -31.69
N SER A 16 -64.34 -49.77 -30.67
CA SER A 16 -64.47 -48.32 -30.55
C SER A 16 -63.53 -47.59 -31.54
N PRO A 17 -63.96 -46.46 -32.13
CA PRO A 17 -63.23 -45.78 -33.20
C PRO A 17 -61.96 -45.08 -32.68
N GLU A 18 -60.91 -45.06 -33.51
CA GLU A 18 -59.68 -44.32 -33.28
C GLU A 18 -59.94 -42.80 -33.18
N ILE A 19 -59.92 -42.27 -31.97
CA ILE A 19 -59.92 -40.83 -31.72
C ILE A 19 -58.49 -40.33 -31.96
N LYS A 20 -58.26 -39.67 -33.10
CA LYS A 20 -57.01 -38.94 -33.36
C LYS A 20 -56.88 -37.84 -32.31
N LYS A 21 -55.92 -38.01 -31.38
CA LYS A 21 -55.53 -36.97 -30.41
C LYS A 21 -55.09 -35.72 -31.18
N GLY A 22 -55.89 -34.66 -31.12
CA GLY A 22 -55.45 -33.32 -31.48
C GLY A 22 -54.25 -32.89 -30.62
N PRO A 23 -53.45 -31.92 -31.08
CA PRO A 23 -52.26 -31.48 -30.36
C PRO A 23 -52.63 -31.00 -28.95
N ASP A 24 -51.83 -31.41 -27.97
CA ASP A 24 -52.02 -31.18 -26.54
C ASP A 24 -51.85 -29.67 -26.22
N LEU A 25 -52.95 -28.92 -26.35
CA LEU A 25 -53.03 -27.48 -26.09
C LEU A 25 -52.61 -27.12 -24.65
N LYS A 26 -52.75 -28.06 -23.70
CA LYS A 26 -52.35 -27.88 -22.29
C LYS A 26 -50.83 -27.83 -22.14
N LYS A 27 -50.07 -28.56 -22.96
CA LYS A 27 -48.61 -28.52 -22.94
C LYS A 27 -48.05 -27.22 -23.51
N ARG A 28 -48.71 -26.63 -24.51
CA ARG A 28 -48.30 -25.34 -25.10
C ARG A 28 -48.51 -24.17 -24.14
N ALA A 29 -49.68 -24.07 -23.50
CA ALA A 29 -49.93 -23.04 -22.50
C ALA A 29 -48.90 -23.09 -21.35
N PHE A 30 -48.62 -24.28 -20.80
CA PHE A 30 -47.67 -24.41 -19.68
C PHE A 30 -46.21 -24.08 -20.06
N THR A 31 -45.86 -24.15 -21.34
CA THR A 31 -44.52 -23.79 -21.85
C THR A 31 -44.43 -22.34 -22.32
N GLU A 32 -45.49 -21.79 -22.92
CA GLU A 32 -45.53 -20.40 -23.42
C GLU A 32 -45.64 -19.38 -22.27
N ASP A 33 -46.37 -19.71 -21.19
CA ASP A 33 -46.56 -18.81 -20.05
C ASP A 33 -45.28 -18.61 -19.23
N LYS A 34 -44.35 -19.59 -19.26
CA LYS A 34 -43.04 -19.47 -18.62
C LYS A 34 -42.08 -18.54 -19.37
N GLU A 35 -42.28 -18.35 -20.67
CA GLU A 35 -41.49 -17.43 -21.48
C GLU A 35 -42.15 -16.06 -21.64
N ALA A 36 -43.44 -15.90 -21.34
CA ALA A 36 -44.18 -14.63 -21.48
C ALA A 36 -44.23 -13.77 -20.21
N SER A 37 -43.48 -14.10 -19.15
CA SER A 37 -43.35 -13.29 -17.92
C SER A 37 -41.89 -12.88 -17.70
N LEU A 38 -41.29 -12.27 -18.73
CA LEU A 38 -39.89 -11.85 -18.72
C LEU A 38 -39.58 -10.67 -17.79
N TYR A 39 -40.59 -10.05 -17.18
CA TYR A 39 -40.40 -9.06 -16.11
C TYR A 39 -41.71 -8.76 -15.36
N THR A 40 -41.89 -9.36 -14.17
CA THR A 40 -43.02 -8.98 -13.30
C THR A 40 -42.79 -7.58 -12.73
N ARG A 41 -43.82 -6.76 -12.54
CA ARG A 41 -43.70 -5.45 -11.84
C ARG A 41 -42.95 -5.58 -10.51
N ARG A 42 -43.20 -6.69 -9.79
CA ARG A 42 -42.48 -7.05 -8.56
C ARG A 42 -40.97 -7.23 -8.79
N ASP A 43 -40.57 -7.96 -9.82
CA ASP A 43 -39.17 -8.23 -10.14
C ASP A 43 -38.46 -6.96 -10.62
N PHE A 44 -39.18 -6.07 -11.32
CA PHE A 44 -38.67 -4.75 -11.69
C PHE A 44 -38.28 -3.92 -10.46
N PHE A 45 -39.20 -3.78 -9.50
CA PHE A 45 -38.96 -2.97 -8.32
C PHE A 45 -37.90 -3.59 -7.41
N ILE A 46 -37.85 -4.92 -7.29
CA ILE A 46 -36.83 -5.61 -6.49
C ILE A 46 -35.43 -5.42 -7.11
N LYS A 47 -35.26 -5.65 -8.42
CA LYS A 47 -33.95 -5.49 -9.08
C LYS A 47 -33.48 -4.04 -9.10
N THR A 48 -34.40 -3.10 -9.36
CA THR A 48 -34.11 -1.66 -9.29
C THR A 48 -33.72 -1.26 -7.88
N GLY A 49 -34.43 -1.74 -6.85
CA GLY A 49 -34.10 -1.48 -5.45
C GLY A 49 -32.72 -1.99 -5.04
N TRP A 50 -32.36 -3.22 -5.42
CA TRP A 50 -31.02 -3.77 -5.18
C TRP A 50 -29.92 -3.01 -5.91
N TYR A 51 -30.20 -2.49 -7.11
CA TYR A 51 -29.26 -1.65 -7.86
C TYR A 51 -28.99 -0.33 -7.12
N PHE A 52 -30.03 0.38 -6.69
CA PHE A 52 -29.88 1.61 -5.90
C PHE A 52 -29.16 1.35 -4.57
N PHE A 53 -29.52 0.27 -3.87
CA PHE A 53 -28.84 -0.11 -2.64
C PHE A 53 -27.35 -0.39 -2.87
N GLY A 54 -27.01 -1.15 -3.91
CA GLY A 54 -25.63 -1.43 -4.30
C GLY A 54 -24.84 -0.17 -4.64
N MET A 55 -25.44 0.78 -5.35
CA MET A 55 -24.81 2.06 -5.67
C MET A 55 -24.52 2.90 -4.42
N VAL A 56 -25.49 3.02 -3.50
CA VAL A 56 -25.32 3.78 -2.26
C VAL A 56 -24.26 3.13 -1.37
N LEU A 57 -24.30 1.80 -1.23
CA LEU A 57 -23.31 1.05 -0.46
C LEU A 57 -21.90 1.20 -1.06
N SER A 58 -21.79 1.14 -2.38
CA SER A 58 -20.52 1.35 -3.08
C SER A 58 -19.98 2.76 -2.88
N SER A 59 -20.84 3.78 -2.98
CA SER A 59 -20.45 5.17 -2.71
C SER A 59 -19.99 5.38 -1.26
N TRP A 60 -20.66 4.72 -0.30
CA TRP A 60 -20.29 4.78 1.11
C TRP A 60 -18.94 4.08 1.36
N LEU A 61 -18.73 2.90 0.78
CA LEU A 61 -17.46 2.17 0.86
C LEU A 61 -16.31 2.97 0.23
N LEU A 62 -16.53 3.59 -0.93
CA LEU A 62 -15.55 4.47 -1.55
C LEU A 62 -15.23 5.68 -0.67
N GLY A 63 -16.24 6.26 -0.01
CA GLY A 63 -16.06 7.31 0.99
C GLY A 63 -15.22 6.85 2.17
N LEU A 64 -15.47 5.64 2.70
CA LEU A 64 -14.71 5.03 3.79
C LEU A 64 -13.25 4.77 3.38
N VAL A 65 -13.03 4.18 2.20
CA VAL A 65 -11.69 3.95 1.65
C VAL A 65 -10.98 5.29 1.48
N ARG A 66 -11.65 6.29 0.89
CA ARG A 66 -11.10 7.64 0.73
C ARG A 66 -10.75 8.30 2.07
N TYR A 67 -11.52 8.01 3.12
CA TYR A 67 -11.30 8.49 4.48
C TYR A 67 -10.09 7.82 5.16
N MET A 68 -9.78 6.55 4.83
CA MET A 68 -8.57 5.87 5.31
C MET A 68 -7.26 6.47 4.76
N PHE A 69 -7.32 7.26 3.68
CA PHE A 69 -6.16 7.94 3.13
C PHE A 69 -6.14 9.43 3.51
N PRO A 70 -5.32 9.84 4.49
CA PRO A 70 -5.20 11.24 4.89
C PRO A 70 -4.77 12.10 3.70
N ARG A 71 -5.42 13.26 3.52
CA ARG A 71 -5.17 14.14 2.35
C ARG A 71 -3.99 15.09 2.54
N VAL A 72 -3.58 15.34 3.77
CA VAL A 72 -2.48 16.25 4.10
C VAL A 72 -1.63 15.58 5.16
N LEU A 73 -0.38 15.29 4.80
CA LEU A 73 0.66 14.95 5.76
C LEU A 73 1.37 16.25 6.14
N PHE A 74 1.34 16.60 7.42
CA PHE A 74 2.15 17.70 7.96
C PHE A 74 3.59 17.21 8.11
N GLU A 75 4.29 17.07 6.99
CA GLU A 75 5.73 16.82 7.00
C GLU A 75 6.44 18.14 7.28
N PRO A 76 7.35 18.23 8.27
CA PRO A 76 8.21 19.40 8.41
C PRO A 76 8.98 19.65 7.11
N SER A 77 9.35 20.90 6.83
CA SER A 77 10.03 21.26 5.59
C SER A 77 11.23 20.35 5.32
N ASN A 78 11.34 19.85 4.09
CA ASN A 78 12.48 19.01 3.70
C ASN A 78 13.78 19.79 3.70
N ILE A 79 13.69 21.13 3.59
CA ILE A 79 14.81 22.06 3.60
C ILE A 79 14.84 22.78 4.95
N PHE A 80 16.00 22.81 5.60
CA PHE A 80 16.22 23.58 6.82
C PHE A 80 17.65 24.14 6.88
N LYS A 81 17.82 25.22 7.63
CA LYS A 81 19.11 25.84 7.89
C LYS A 81 19.71 25.23 9.15
N ALA A 82 20.94 24.75 9.04
CA ALA A 82 21.65 24.04 10.09
C ALA A 82 22.67 24.91 10.84
N GLY A 83 22.56 26.24 10.80
CA GLY A 83 23.51 27.16 11.44
C GLY A 83 24.81 27.34 10.65
N PHE A 84 25.80 28.00 11.26
CA PHE A 84 27.05 28.35 10.59
C PHE A 84 28.08 27.20 10.58
N PRO A 85 28.90 27.06 9.52
CA PRO A 85 29.97 26.05 9.46
C PRO A 85 30.95 26.10 10.64
N GLU A 86 31.17 27.28 11.23
CA GLU A 86 32.07 27.49 12.36
C GLU A 86 31.58 26.81 13.66
N GLU A 87 30.27 26.59 13.81
CA GLU A 87 29.67 25.96 15.00
C GLU A 87 30.02 24.46 15.12
N TYR A 88 30.51 23.86 14.04
CA TYR A 88 30.76 22.43 13.95
C TYR A 88 32.25 22.13 14.11
N PRO A 89 32.73 21.45 15.16
CA PRO A 89 34.14 21.11 15.29
C PRO A 89 34.60 20.10 14.23
N VAL A 90 35.81 20.27 13.70
CA VAL A 90 36.40 19.37 12.69
C VAL A 90 36.59 17.97 13.30
N GLY A 91 36.19 16.94 12.57
CA GLY A 91 36.34 15.55 13.01
C GLY A 91 35.21 15.03 13.88
N GLN A 92 34.22 15.84 14.23
CA GLN A 92 33.07 15.41 15.03
C GLN A 92 31.79 15.29 14.20
N VAL A 93 30.86 14.48 14.71
CA VAL A 93 29.49 14.35 14.21
C VAL A 93 28.56 15.10 15.14
N SER A 94 27.80 16.06 14.60
CA SER A 94 26.82 16.82 15.36
C SER A 94 25.50 16.06 15.46
N THR A 95 24.99 15.93 16.69
CA THR A 95 23.71 15.31 17.01
C THR A 95 22.57 16.32 17.21
N ARG A 96 22.83 17.63 17.02
CA ARG A 96 21.88 18.71 17.28
C ARG A 96 20.55 18.54 16.53
N TRP A 97 20.60 18.11 15.28
CA TRP A 97 19.43 18.04 14.39
C TRP A 97 18.76 16.66 14.34
N VAL A 98 19.15 15.74 15.24
CA VAL A 98 18.65 14.36 15.22
C VAL A 98 17.21 14.26 15.73
N SER A 99 16.87 14.97 16.80
CA SER A 99 15.52 14.97 17.40
C SER A 99 14.48 15.61 16.49
N GLU A 100 14.83 16.73 15.84
CA GLU A 100 13.90 17.51 15.03
C GLU A 100 13.84 17.06 13.58
N GLN A 101 15.01 16.81 12.96
CA GLN A 101 15.11 16.58 11.52
C GLN A 101 15.61 15.17 11.16
N ARG A 102 16.04 14.38 12.14
CA ARG A 102 16.71 13.08 11.95
C ARG A 102 17.90 13.19 10.99
N VAL A 103 18.75 14.19 11.19
CA VAL A 103 19.96 14.37 10.39
C VAL A 103 21.17 14.51 11.29
N TRP A 104 22.25 13.81 10.93
CA TRP A 104 23.59 14.05 11.44
C TRP A 104 24.38 14.89 10.45
N ILE A 105 25.20 15.79 10.97
CA ILE A 105 26.15 16.57 10.17
C ILE A 105 27.54 16.19 10.65
N SER A 106 28.36 15.65 9.75
CA SER A 106 29.74 15.29 10.04
C SER A 106 30.66 16.30 9.38
N ARG A 107 31.59 16.87 10.16
CA ARG A 107 32.65 17.73 9.64
C ARG A 107 33.92 16.91 9.42
N THR A 108 34.40 16.92 8.20
CA THR A 108 35.70 16.38 7.78
C THR A 108 36.69 17.52 7.57
N PRO A 109 38.00 17.26 7.47
CA PRO A 109 38.98 18.28 7.10
C PRO A 109 38.70 18.94 5.75
N GLU A 110 38.10 18.20 4.80
CA GLU A 110 37.82 18.65 3.44
C GLU A 110 36.47 19.37 3.30
N GLY A 111 35.59 19.28 4.30
CA GLY A 111 34.22 19.77 4.17
C GLY A 111 33.20 19.05 5.04
N PHE A 112 31.94 19.08 4.60
CA PHE A 112 30.79 18.57 5.34
C PHE A 112 29.99 17.56 4.52
N TYR A 113 29.44 16.57 5.20
CA TYR A 113 28.36 15.75 4.67
C TYR A 113 27.28 15.58 5.73
N ALA A 114 26.05 15.38 5.26
CA ALA A 114 24.91 15.14 6.11
C ALA A 114 24.33 13.74 5.85
N ILE A 115 24.08 12.99 6.92
CA ILE A 115 23.51 11.64 6.88
C ILE A 115 22.09 11.69 7.45
N LEU A 116 21.15 11.07 6.74
CA LEU A 116 19.81 10.84 7.27
C LEU A 116 19.88 9.75 8.35
N ALA A 117 19.49 10.09 9.58
CA ALA A 117 19.41 9.19 10.72
C ALA A 117 18.19 8.26 10.63
N ARG A 118 18.12 7.49 9.54
CA ARG A 118 17.08 6.50 9.25
C ARG A 118 17.75 5.18 8.93
N CYS A 119 17.64 4.24 9.85
CA CYS A 119 18.14 2.88 9.67
C CYS A 119 17.48 2.24 8.46
N THR A 120 18.30 1.63 7.59
CA THR A 120 17.87 1.03 6.33
C THR A 120 17.21 -0.33 6.48
N HIS A 121 17.15 -0.87 7.71
CA HIS A 121 16.37 -2.04 8.06
C HIS A 121 14.86 -1.72 8.08
N LEU A 122 14.40 -0.94 9.07
CA LEU A 122 12.97 -0.63 9.29
C LEU A 122 12.71 0.84 9.66
N GLY A 123 13.69 1.73 9.51
CA GLY A 123 13.49 3.18 9.67
C GLY A 123 13.66 3.74 11.09
N CYS A 124 14.10 2.93 12.06
CA CYS A 124 14.52 3.43 13.38
C CYS A 124 15.63 4.48 13.25
N THR A 125 15.74 5.41 14.22
CA THR A 125 16.85 6.36 14.29
C THR A 125 18.04 5.67 15.00
N PRO A 126 19.16 5.38 14.32
CA PRO A 126 20.35 4.89 15.01
C PRO A 126 20.89 5.94 15.99
N ILE A 127 21.75 5.55 16.93
CA ILE A 127 22.44 6.43 17.86
C ILE A 127 23.90 6.58 17.44
N TRP A 128 24.45 7.79 17.58
CA TRP A 128 25.88 8.03 17.42
C TRP A 128 26.59 7.68 18.73
N LEU A 129 27.66 6.88 18.66
CA LEU A 129 28.50 6.52 19.78
C LEU A 129 29.90 7.14 19.59
N PRO A 130 30.20 8.30 20.22
CA PRO A 130 31.48 8.98 20.05
C PRO A 130 32.69 8.13 20.46
N SER A 131 32.53 7.22 21.42
CA SER A 131 33.60 6.33 21.90
C SER A 131 34.02 5.28 20.87
N GLU A 132 33.12 4.90 19.98
CA GLU A 132 33.36 3.84 18.99
C GLU A 132 33.51 4.37 17.56
N ASP A 133 33.26 5.68 17.35
CA ASP A 133 33.19 6.33 16.04
C ASP A 133 32.19 5.66 15.08
N LYS A 134 31.07 5.19 15.63
CA LYS A 134 30.08 4.35 14.93
C LYS A 134 28.65 4.75 15.25
N PHE A 135 27.75 4.45 14.31
CA PHE A 135 26.32 4.48 14.55
C PHE A 135 25.81 3.08 14.88
N LYS A 136 24.94 2.97 15.88
CA LYS A 136 24.29 1.71 16.27
C LYS A 136 22.78 1.88 16.33
N CYS A 137 22.04 0.96 15.73
CA CYS A 137 20.57 0.96 15.78
C CYS A 137 20.08 0.17 17.01
N PRO A 138 19.39 0.81 17.97
CA PRO A 138 18.95 0.13 19.19
C PRO A 138 17.82 -0.89 18.95
N CYS A 139 17.15 -0.85 17.79
CA CYS A 139 16.01 -1.73 17.52
C CYS A 139 16.41 -3.19 17.25
N HIS A 140 17.45 -3.41 16.43
CA HIS A 140 17.87 -4.76 15.99
C HIS A 140 19.39 -4.89 15.83
N GLY A 141 20.17 -3.95 16.36
CA GLY A 141 21.64 -4.04 16.37
C GLY A 141 22.34 -3.77 15.04
N SER A 142 21.71 -3.09 14.07
CA SER A 142 22.41 -2.66 12.86
C SER A 142 23.53 -1.67 13.19
N GLY A 143 24.72 -1.89 12.66
CA GLY A 143 25.87 -1.02 12.86
C GLY A 143 26.33 -0.36 11.56
N PHE A 144 26.69 0.92 11.67
CA PHE A 144 27.23 1.72 10.56
C PHE A 144 28.52 2.44 10.98
N HIS A 145 29.45 2.56 10.06
CA HIS A 145 30.66 3.37 10.21
C HIS A 145 30.32 4.87 10.20
N ARG A 146 31.28 5.71 10.60
CA ARG A 146 31.14 7.19 10.63
C ARG A 146 30.71 7.80 9.28
N ASP A 147 31.08 7.18 8.19
CA ASP A 147 30.71 7.59 6.82
C ASP A 147 29.28 7.19 6.42
N GLY A 148 28.66 6.27 7.17
CA GLY A 148 27.32 5.72 6.96
C GLY A 148 27.30 4.30 6.39
N VAL A 149 28.44 3.69 6.09
CA VAL A 149 28.49 2.33 5.51
C VAL A 149 28.09 1.30 6.55
N ASN A 150 27.17 0.40 6.21
CA ASN A 150 26.74 -0.69 7.08
C ASN A 150 27.84 -1.75 7.19
N TYR A 151 28.05 -2.28 8.39
CA TYR A 151 29.05 -3.34 8.62
C TYR A 151 28.51 -4.54 9.41
N GLU A 152 27.38 -4.38 10.11
CA GLU A 152 26.76 -5.47 10.87
C GLU A 152 25.23 -5.31 10.99
N GLY A 153 24.59 -6.40 11.42
CA GLY A 153 23.17 -6.48 11.70
C GLY A 153 22.29 -6.61 10.45
N PRO A 154 20.96 -6.49 10.58
CA PRO A 154 20.01 -6.77 9.50
C PRO A 154 19.88 -5.66 8.47
N ALA A 155 20.66 -4.57 8.57
CA ALA A 155 20.58 -3.45 7.64
C ALA A 155 21.22 -3.85 6.30
N PRO A 156 20.45 -3.87 5.19
CA PRO A 156 20.93 -4.43 3.92
C PRO A 156 21.86 -3.49 3.15
N ARG A 157 21.93 -2.20 3.53
CA ARG A 157 22.61 -1.14 2.78
C ARG A 157 23.08 0.00 3.67
N ALA A 158 23.96 0.86 3.14
CA ALA A 158 24.48 2.04 3.82
C ALA A 158 23.39 3.11 4.05
N LEU A 159 23.61 4.00 5.01
CA LEU A 159 22.74 5.14 5.30
C LEU A 159 22.69 6.13 4.12
N ASP A 160 21.55 6.81 3.96
CA ASP A 160 21.38 7.81 2.92
C ASP A 160 22.07 9.12 3.30
N ARG A 161 22.86 9.69 2.39
CA ARG A 161 23.31 11.08 2.51
C ARG A 161 22.23 12.01 1.97
N VAL A 162 22.10 13.20 2.54
CA VAL A 162 21.16 14.22 2.09
C VAL A 162 21.91 15.34 1.38
N LYS A 163 21.20 16.12 0.57
CA LYS A 163 21.79 17.27 -0.11
C LYS A 163 22.22 18.31 0.91
N ILE A 164 23.45 18.78 0.77
CA ILE A 164 24.07 19.79 1.62
C ILE A 164 24.64 20.91 0.75
N GLY A 165 24.43 22.15 1.19
CA GLY A 165 24.94 23.34 0.52
C GLY A 165 25.14 24.49 1.50
N LEU A 166 25.52 25.65 0.96
CA LEU A 166 25.54 26.91 1.70
C LEU A 166 24.38 27.78 1.19
N ALA A 167 23.67 28.40 2.12
CA ALA A 167 22.70 29.44 1.81
C ALA A 167 23.41 30.80 1.62
N ASP A 168 22.68 31.77 1.07
CA ASP A 168 23.20 33.12 0.77
C ASP A 168 23.66 33.87 2.02
N ASP A 169 23.16 33.50 3.20
CA ASP A 169 23.55 34.04 4.50
C ASP A 169 24.75 33.33 5.14
N GLY A 170 25.36 32.37 4.43
CA GLY A 170 26.53 31.61 4.90
C GLY A 170 26.20 30.44 5.83
N GLN A 171 24.92 30.16 6.10
CA GLN A 171 24.53 28.99 6.88
C GLN A 171 24.54 27.71 6.04
N ILE A 172 24.76 26.57 6.69
CA ILE A 172 24.62 25.26 6.06
C ILE A 172 23.13 25.03 5.75
N LEU A 173 22.82 24.75 4.49
CA LEU A 173 21.48 24.39 4.03
C LEU A 173 21.43 22.88 3.80
N ILE A 174 20.43 22.22 4.37
CA ILE A 174 20.22 20.78 4.20
C ILE A 174 18.87 20.53 3.55
N ASP A 175 18.86 19.72 2.50
CA ASP A 175 17.66 19.25 1.81
C ASP A 175 17.53 17.73 1.92
N LYS A 176 16.56 17.29 2.72
CA LYS A 176 16.18 15.87 2.94
C LYS A 176 15.40 15.28 1.77
N GLY A 177 14.87 16.11 0.86
CA GLY A 177 14.12 15.65 -0.31
C GLY A 177 15.01 14.96 -1.34
N THR A 178 16.30 15.28 -1.35
CA THR A 178 17.29 14.71 -2.26
C THR A 178 18.19 13.73 -1.50
N LEU A 179 17.99 12.43 -1.74
CA LEU A 179 18.74 11.35 -1.09
C LEU A 179 19.82 10.78 -2.02
N PHE A 180 21.00 10.54 -1.45
CA PHE A 180 22.16 9.98 -2.11
C PHE A 180 22.53 8.63 -1.49
N GLN A 181 22.37 7.57 -2.27
CA GLN A 181 22.67 6.19 -1.88
C GLN A 181 24.10 5.81 -2.25
N TYR A 182 24.79 5.12 -1.34
CA TYR A 182 26.17 4.67 -1.57
C TYR A 182 26.26 3.69 -2.74
N GLU A 183 25.37 2.70 -2.77
CA GLU A 183 25.38 1.61 -3.76
C GLU A 183 25.13 2.11 -5.20
N LYS A 184 24.59 3.32 -5.34
CA LYS A 184 24.34 3.98 -6.63
C LYS A 184 25.43 5.00 -7.01
N GLY A 185 26.55 5.04 -6.28
CA GLY A 185 27.58 6.07 -6.47
C GLY A 185 27.07 7.49 -6.16
N GLY A 186 26.04 7.61 -5.33
CA GLY A 186 25.42 8.89 -5.02
C GLY A 186 26.31 9.80 -4.17
N TRP A 187 27.24 9.23 -3.41
CA TRP A 187 28.12 9.97 -2.50
C TRP A 187 29.20 10.76 -3.21
N ASP A 188 29.56 10.39 -4.44
CA ASP A 188 30.55 11.09 -5.26
C ASP A 188 30.01 12.39 -5.88
N LYS A 189 28.69 12.60 -5.78
CA LYS A 189 28.05 13.81 -6.32
C LYS A 189 28.44 15.03 -5.47
N PRO A 190 28.70 16.19 -6.11
CA PRO A 190 29.08 17.42 -5.41
C PRO A 190 27.99 17.93 -4.46
N GLU A 191 26.74 17.55 -4.67
CA GLU A 191 25.62 17.93 -3.81
C GLU A 191 25.52 17.08 -2.52
N ALA A 192 26.17 15.92 -2.47
CA ALA A 192 26.21 15.04 -1.31
C ALA A 192 27.33 15.40 -0.32
N PHE A 193 28.27 16.26 -0.75
CA PHE A 193 29.42 16.68 0.03
C PHE A 193 29.75 18.15 -0.24
N LEU A 194 29.62 18.98 0.80
CA LEU A 194 30.00 20.39 0.75
C LEU A 194 31.50 20.51 0.98
N LYS A 195 32.28 20.70 -0.09
CA LYS A 195 33.71 20.97 0.00
C LYS A 195 33.95 22.37 0.60
N MET A 196 34.79 22.43 1.62
CA MET A 196 35.29 23.69 2.18
C MET A 196 36.78 23.75 1.92
N LEU A 197 37.24 24.82 1.27
CA LEU A 197 38.67 25.04 1.11
C LEU A 197 39.28 25.24 2.51
N PRO A 198 40.43 24.61 2.81
CA PRO A 198 41.14 24.89 4.04
C PRO A 198 41.47 26.39 4.08
N ARG A 199 41.06 27.06 5.14
CA ARG A 199 41.40 28.47 5.40
C ARG A 199 42.81 28.57 5.95
#